data_AF-A0A8X7QBB3-F1
#
_entry.id   AF-A0A8X7QBB3-F1
#
_cell.length_a   1.000
_cell.length_b   1.000
_cell.length_c   1.000
_cell.angle_alpha   90.00
_cell.angle_beta   90.00
_cell.angle_gamma   90.00
#
_symmetry.space_group_name_H-M   'P 1'
#
loop_
_entity.id
_entity.type
_entity.pdbx_description
1 polymer ?
#
loop_
_entity_poly.entity_id
_entity_poly.type
_entity_poly.pdbx_seq_one_letter_code
_entity_poly.pdbx_strand_id
1 'polypeptide(L)'
;MYLYERYMFHLKKMVKNLSRVEGSIVAQMINEETSNFAEYYFPAEVQTKNRRPARHDDRGERATYPVTVLDIFTDVGRLSGKPKDRRLTEQERSHLQTYLLTNCEDVLQYER
;
A
#
# COMPACT_ATOMS: atom_id res chain seq x y z
N MET A 1 -15.32 11.25 -0.34
CA MET A 1 -16.61 10.65 -0.73
C MET A 1 -17.30 10.13 0.51
N TYR A 2 -18.56 10.49 0.71
CA TYR A 2 -19.32 10.22 1.93
C TYR A 2 -19.68 8.73 2.08
N LEU A 3 -20.08 8.30 3.28
CA LEU A 3 -20.39 6.89 3.57
C LEU A 3 -21.52 6.36 2.68
N TYR A 4 -22.60 7.14 2.56
CA TYR A 4 -23.75 6.84 1.70
C TYR A 4 -23.35 6.64 0.23
N GLU A 5 -22.54 7.54 -0.31
CA GLU A 5 -22.12 7.50 -1.71
C GLU A 5 -21.27 6.26 -2.01
N ARG A 6 -20.40 5.86 -1.07
CA ARG A 6 -19.61 4.63 -1.18
C ARG A 6 -20.49 3.39 -1.19
N TYR A 7 -21.51 3.36 -0.33
CA TYR A 7 -22.46 2.24 -0.29
C TYR A 7 -23.26 2.14 -1.59
N MET A 8 -23.80 3.26 -2.09
CA MET A 8 -24.52 3.29 -3.36
C MET A 8 -23.65 2.86 -4.55
N PHE A 9 -22.39 3.29 -4.58
CA PHE A 9 -21.44 2.85 -5.60
C PHE A 9 -21.15 1.34 -5.53
N HIS A 10 -21.10 0.75 -4.33
CA HIS A 10 -20.95 -0.69 -4.13
C HIS A 10 -22.14 -1.46 -4.68
N LEU A 11 -23.37 -1.06 -4.31
CA LEU A 11 -24.60 -1.67 -4.83
C LEU A 11 -24.68 -1.56 -6.36
N LYS A 12 -24.30 -0.42 -6.94
CA LYS A 12 -24.28 -0.25 -8.40
C LYS A 12 -23.38 -1.26 -9.11
N LYS A 13 -22.26 -1.67 -8.50
CA LYS A 13 -21.37 -2.70 -9.06
C LYS A 13 -21.95 -4.12 -9.01
N MET A 14 -22.91 -4.36 -8.12
CA MET A 14 -23.61 -5.66 -7.98
C MET A 14 -24.69 -5.86 -9.04
N VAL A 15 -25.13 -4.80 -9.72
CA VAL A 15 -26.10 -4.87 -10.81
C VAL A 15 -25.42 -5.42 -12.07
N LYS A 16 -25.46 -6.73 -12.25
CA LYS A 16 -25.01 -7.46 -13.45
C LYS A 16 -26.10 -7.59 -14.49
N ASN A 17 -27.37 -7.63 -14.06
CA ASN A 17 -28.53 -7.68 -14.94
C ASN A 17 -29.42 -6.44 -14.75
N LEU A 18 -29.42 -5.54 -15.74
CA LEU A 18 -30.21 -4.30 -15.71
C LEU A 18 -31.73 -4.54 -15.82
N SER A 19 -32.16 -5.68 -16.37
CA SER A 19 -33.59 -6.04 -16.44
C SER A 19 -34.16 -6.51 -15.10
N ARG A 20 -33.30 -6.91 -14.15
CA ARG A 20 -33.67 -7.41 -12.82
C ARG A 20 -32.67 -6.92 -11.78
N VAL A 21 -32.70 -5.62 -11.53
CA VAL A 21 -31.72 -4.91 -10.69
C VAL A 21 -31.66 -5.47 -9.27
N GLU A 22 -32.81 -5.57 -8.60
CA GLU A 22 -32.91 -6.05 -7.21
C GLU A 22 -32.43 -7.51 -7.07
N GLY A 23 -32.92 -8.39 -7.93
CA GLY A 23 -32.50 -9.80 -7.94
C GLY A 23 -31.00 -9.96 -8.21
N SER A 24 -30.42 -9.11 -9.06
CA SER A 24 -28.97 -9.10 -9.30
C SER A 24 -28.18 -8.67 -8.07
N ILE A 25 -28.66 -7.67 -7.33
CA ILE A 25 -28.02 -7.22 -6.09
C ILE A 25 -28.08 -8.33 -5.04
N VAL A 26 -29.27 -8.90 -4.80
CA VAL A 26 -29.46 -9.97 -3.81
C VAL A 26 -28.56 -11.18 -4.12
N ALA A 27 -28.50 -11.62 -5.37
CA ALA A 27 -27.63 -12.74 -5.75
C ALA A 27 -26.14 -12.45 -5.49
N GLN A 28 -25.68 -11.23 -5.76
CA GLN A 28 -24.30 -10.84 -5.46
C GLN A 28 -24.03 -10.68 -3.97
N MET A 29 -24.99 -10.17 -3.19
CA MET A 29 -24.88 -10.09 -1.74
C MET A 29 -24.70 -11.47 -1.12
N ILE A 30 -25.49 -12.47 -1.54
CA ILE A 30 -25.35 -13.86 -1.09
C ILE A 30 -23.95 -14.41 -1.40
N ASN A 31 -23.43 -14.13 -2.61
CA ASN A 31 -22.07 -14.55 -2.99
C ASN A 31 -21.00 -13.86 -2.13
N GLU A 32 -21.17 -12.59 -1.80
CA GLU A 32 -20.24 -11.84 -0.96
C GLU A 32 -20.25 -12.37 0.49
N GLU A 33 -21.42 -12.59 1.07
CA GLU A 33 -21.59 -13.17 2.41
C GLU A 33 -21.02 -14.59 2.51
N THR A 34 -21.32 -15.46 1.55
CA THR A 34 -20.78 -16.83 1.52
C THR A 34 -19.26 -16.84 1.35
N SER A 35 -18.70 -15.95 0.52
CA SER A 35 -17.24 -15.80 0.38
C SER A 35 -16.58 -15.32 1.68
N ASN A 36 -17.20 -14.34 2.36
CA ASN A 36 -16.73 -13.82 3.64
C ASN A 36 -16.80 -14.90 4.74
N PHE A 37 -17.86 -15.71 4.75
CA PHE A 37 -17.99 -16.82 5.69
C PHE A 37 -16.94 -17.93 5.43
N ALA A 38 -16.76 -18.31 4.16
CA ALA A 38 -15.79 -19.34 3.78
C ALA A 38 -14.33 -18.94 4.10
N GLU A 39 -14.01 -17.64 4.07
CA GLU A 39 -12.68 -17.11 4.36
C GLU A 39 -12.12 -17.58 5.71
N TYR A 40 -12.96 -17.74 6.74
CA TYR A 40 -12.52 -18.17 8.07
C TYR A 40 -11.94 -19.59 8.09
N TYR A 41 -12.29 -20.42 7.11
CA TYR A 41 -11.84 -21.81 7.03
C TYR A 41 -10.61 -21.99 6.13
N PHE A 42 -10.18 -20.94 5.41
CA PHE A 42 -8.99 -21.02 4.57
C PHE A 42 -7.70 -20.71 5.34
N PRO A 43 -6.60 -21.46 5.08
CA PRO A 43 -5.27 -21.16 5.60
C PRO A 43 -4.85 -19.71 5.31
N ALA A 44 -4.00 -19.12 6.16
CA ALA A 44 -3.59 -17.72 6.08
C ALA A 44 -2.95 -17.33 4.73
N GLU A 45 -2.33 -18.29 4.06
CA GLU A 45 -1.67 -18.11 2.75
C GLU A 45 -2.67 -17.84 1.62
N VAL A 46 -3.92 -18.28 1.76
CA VAL A 46 -4.95 -18.11 0.73
C VAL A 46 -5.39 -16.65 0.68
N GLN A 47 -5.25 -16.06 -0.51
CA GLN A 47 -5.63 -14.68 -0.78
C GLN A 47 -7.15 -14.54 -0.93
N THR A 48 -7.80 -14.00 0.09
CA THR A 48 -9.23 -13.69 0.14
C THR A 48 -9.47 -12.19 -0.08
N LYS A 49 -10.73 -11.76 -0.15
CA LYS A 49 -11.07 -10.35 -0.33
C LYS A 49 -10.57 -9.48 0.83
N ASN A 50 -10.68 -9.97 2.07
CA ASN A 50 -10.30 -9.21 3.27
C ASN A 50 -8.80 -9.33 3.60
N ARG A 51 -8.12 -10.42 3.19
CA ARG A 51 -6.66 -10.57 3.33
C ARG A 51 -5.86 -9.95 2.20
N ARG A 52 -6.51 -9.42 1.16
CA ARG A 52 -5.81 -8.69 0.09
C ARG A 52 -5.14 -7.46 0.70
N PRO A 53 -3.82 -7.33 0.56
CA PRO A 53 -3.13 -6.17 1.09
C PRO A 53 -3.61 -4.90 0.39
N ALA A 54 -3.44 -3.78 1.08
CA ALA A 54 -3.88 -2.49 0.59
C ALA A 54 -3.25 -2.19 -0.79
N ARG A 55 -3.90 -1.36 -1.61
CA ARG A 55 -3.37 -0.98 -2.93
C ARG A 55 -1.99 -0.30 -2.87
N HIS A 56 -1.67 0.27 -1.72
CA HIS A 56 -0.41 0.94 -1.39
C HIS A 56 0.41 0.16 -0.36
N ASP A 57 0.03 -1.10 -0.08
CA ASP A 57 0.91 -1.98 0.66
C ASP A 57 2.01 -2.40 -0.30
N ASP A 58 3.20 -1.85 -0.06
CA ASP A 58 4.34 -2.01 -0.93
C ASP A 58 4.93 -3.42 -0.84
N ARG A 59 4.47 -4.25 0.12
CA ARG A 59 4.96 -5.61 0.42
C ARG A 59 6.49 -5.71 0.48
N GLY A 60 7.17 -4.59 0.56
CA GLY A 60 8.60 -4.52 0.36
C GLY A 60 9.29 -5.04 1.60
N GLU A 61 10.37 -5.79 1.38
CA GLU A 61 11.22 -6.21 2.48
C GLU A 61 11.98 -4.99 3.00
N ARG A 62 11.98 -4.81 4.33
CA ARG A 62 12.80 -3.79 4.97
C ARG A 62 14.27 -4.04 4.59
N ALA A 63 14.93 -2.98 4.14
CA ALA A 63 16.36 -3.06 3.85
C ALA A 63 17.10 -3.46 5.13
N THR A 64 17.88 -4.54 5.05
CA THR A 64 18.75 -4.96 6.14
C THR A 64 20.06 -4.20 6.01
N TYR A 65 20.29 -3.24 6.89
CA TYR A 65 21.52 -2.49 6.94
C TYR A 65 22.54 -3.21 7.85
N PRO A 66 23.83 -3.29 7.47
CA PRO A 66 24.87 -3.86 8.32
C PRO A 66 25.21 -2.97 9.53
N VAL A 67 24.61 -1.78 9.61
CA VAL A 67 24.83 -0.77 10.66
C VAL A 67 23.47 -0.27 11.12
N THR A 68 23.36 0.14 12.38
CA THR A 68 22.19 0.85 12.90
C THR A 68 21.97 2.14 12.11
N VAL A 69 20.85 2.23 11.40
CA VAL A 69 20.42 3.42 10.67
C VAL A 69 19.27 4.10 11.42
N LEU A 70 19.06 5.39 11.14
CA LEU A 70 17.91 6.11 11.69
C LEU A 70 16.60 5.53 11.19
N ASP A 71 15.54 5.69 11.98
CA ASP A 71 14.20 5.14 11.69
C ASP A 71 13.66 5.61 10.33
N ILE A 72 13.94 6.86 9.95
CA ILE A 72 13.60 7.45 8.65
C ILE A 72 14.17 6.68 7.44
N PHE A 73 15.23 5.91 7.63
CA PHE A 73 15.85 5.08 6.58
C PHE A 73 15.39 3.62 6.64
N THR A 74 14.60 3.23 7.64
CA THR A 74 14.07 1.87 7.77
C THR A 74 12.76 1.65 7.02
N ASP A 75 12.09 2.75 6.64
CA ASP A 75 10.82 2.69 5.93
C ASP A 75 10.99 2.24 4.48
N VAL A 76 10.12 1.32 4.06
CA VAL A 76 10.11 0.80 2.69
C VAL A 76 9.26 1.73 1.83
N GLY A 77 9.94 2.50 0.98
CA GLY A 77 9.27 3.34 -0.02
C GLY A 77 9.11 2.62 -1.35
N ARG A 78 7.92 2.70 -1.96
CA ARG A 78 7.75 2.35 -3.38
C ARG A 78 8.20 3.48 -4.29
N LEU A 79 9.23 3.19 -5.09
CA LEU A 79 9.63 4.04 -6.20
C LEU A 79 8.47 4.15 -7.19
N SER A 80 8.03 5.39 -7.46
CA SER A 80 7.00 5.66 -8.46
C SER A 80 7.63 5.90 -9.83
N GLY A 81 7.06 5.27 -10.86
CA GLY A 81 7.50 5.43 -12.24
C GLY A 81 8.55 4.39 -12.68
N LYS A 82 9.13 4.63 -13.85
CA LYS A 82 10.18 3.76 -14.40
C LYS A 82 11.51 4.07 -13.69
N PRO A 83 12.19 3.08 -13.10
CA PRO A 83 13.49 3.31 -12.48
C PRO A 83 14.48 3.82 -13.52
N LYS A 84 15.35 4.74 -13.10
CA LYS A 84 16.49 5.22 -13.89
C LYS A 84 17.75 4.99 -13.08
N ASP A 85 18.61 4.12 -13.59
CA ASP A 85 19.91 3.89 -12.98
C ASP A 85 20.84 5.05 -13.36
N ARG A 86 21.00 5.99 -12.43
CA ARG A 86 21.95 7.10 -12.55
C ARG A 86 22.89 7.07 -11.37
N ARG A 87 24.18 6.97 -11.64
CA ARG A 87 25.21 7.16 -10.61
C ARG A 87 25.39 8.66 -10.38
N LEU A 88 25.35 9.06 -9.11
CA LEU A 88 25.68 10.43 -8.71
C LEU A 88 27.16 10.70 -8.96
N THR A 89 27.47 11.90 -9.43
CA THR A 89 28.85 12.41 -9.47
C THR A 89 29.35 12.70 -8.06
N GLU A 90 30.67 12.80 -7.89
CA GLU A 90 31.29 13.06 -6.59
C GLU A 90 30.85 14.43 -6.01
N GLN A 91 30.70 15.44 -6.86
CA GLN A 91 30.20 16.76 -6.46
C GLN A 91 28.74 16.72 -5.99
N GLU A 92 27.88 16.01 -6.71
CA GLU A 92 26.47 15.83 -6.31
C GLU A 92 26.38 15.05 -5.00
N ARG A 93 27.23 14.04 -4.81
CA ARG A 93 27.26 13.25 -3.59
C ARG A 93 27.67 14.10 -2.39
N SER A 94 28.69 14.94 -2.54
CA SER A 94 29.12 15.89 -1.51
C SER A 94 28.00 16.90 -1.18
N HIS A 95 27.34 17.47 -2.20
CA HIS A 95 26.21 18.37 -1.99
C HIS A 95 25.04 17.70 -1.25
N LEU A 96 24.67 16.48 -1.65
CA LEU A 96 23.60 15.73 -0.99
C LEU A 96 23.95 15.41 0.46
N GLN A 97 25.19 15.03 0.74
CA GLN A 97 25.64 14.76 2.10
C GLN A 97 25.55 16.01 2.98
N THR A 98 26.05 17.15 2.52
CA THR A 98 25.94 18.43 3.23
C THR A 98 24.48 18.85 3.42
N TYR A 99 23.64 18.67 2.40
CA TYR A 99 22.22 18.99 2.48
C TYR A 99 21.51 18.14 3.55
N LEU A 100 21.78 16.83 3.58
CA LEU A 100 21.20 15.93 4.57
C LEU A 100 21.64 16.29 6.00
N LEU A 101 22.92 16.57 6.22
CA LEU A 101 23.44 16.97 7.54
C LEU A 101 22.80 18.27 8.04
N THR A 102 22.64 19.25 7.15
CA THR A 102 22.13 20.58 7.51
C THR A 102 20.61 20.68 7.63
N ASN A 103 19.84 19.80 6.94
CA ASN A 103 18.38 19.92 6.85
C ASN A 103 17.62 18.75 7.51
N CYS A 104 18.29 17.68 7.93
CA CYS A 104 17.62 16.54 8.56
C CYS A 104 17.75 16.61 10.08
N GLU A 105 16.64 16.98 10.74
CA GLU A 105 16.59 17.13 12.21
C GLU A 105 17.03 15.86 12.95
N ASP A 106 16.70 14.68 12.42
CA ASP A 106 17.07 13.39 13.01
C ASP A 106 18.60 13.16 12.98
N VAL A 107 19.31 13.76 12.03
CA VAL A 107 20.76 13.59 11.86
C VAL A 107 21.56 14.58 12.72
N LEU A 108 20.97 15.70 13.14
CA LEU A 108 21.60 16.70 14.01
C LEU A 108 22.12 16.10 15.33
N GLN A 109 21.49 15.03 15.82
CA GLN A 109 21.93 14.34 17.03
C GLN A 109 23.34 13.72 16.92
N TYR A 110 23.83 13.54 15.69
CA TYR A 110 25.10 12.88 15.38
C TYR A 110 26.20 13.86 14.90
N GLU A 111 25.93 15.16 14.81
CA GLU A 111 26.87 16.22 14.36
C GLU A 111 27.98 16.58 15.39
N ARG A 112 28.38 15.69 16.29
CA ARG A 112 29.44 15.97 17.27
C ARG A 112 30.85 16.00 16.67
#